data_AF-A0A841ISJ8-F1
#
_entry.id   AF-A0A841ISJ8-F1
#
_cell.length_a   1.000
_cell.length_b   1.000
_cell.length_c   1.000
_cell.angle_alpha   90.00
_cell.angle_beta   90.00
_cell.angle_gamma   90.00
#
_symmetry.space_group_name_H-M   'P 1'
#
loop_
_entity.id
_entity.type
_entity.pdbx_description
1 polymer ?
#
loop_
_entity_poly.entity_id
_entity_poly.type
_entity_poly.pdbx_seq_one_letter_code
_entity_poly.pdbx_strand_id
1 'polypeptide(L)'
;MSEYHTPGEVAERFGLTLDTLRYYEKAGLLRQVERAPSGHRRYRADDVELLHLVRCLRDTDMPIARLRSFAELVRAGEHTVPERVEVLQEHQRRLDARIAELNDRRIAIQHKIDHYLGVLAVHTLEETP
;
A
#
# COMPACT_ATOMS: atom_id res chain seq x y z
N MET A 1 3.60 12.00 26.03
CA MET A 1 3.99 10.61 26.35
C MET A 1 4.41 9.98 25.04
N SER A 2 5.67 9.57 24.88
CA SER A 2 6.04 8.83 23.67
C SER A 2 5.39 7.46 23.74
N GLU A 3 4.32 7.29 22.97
CA GLU A 3 3.67 6.00 22.79
C GLU A 3 4.57 5.14 21.90
N TYR A 4 4.93 3.98 22.43
CA TYR A 4 5.79 3.02 21.76
C TYR A 4 4.97 1.77 21.50
N HIS A 5 5.11 1.22 20.29
CA HIS A 5 4.43 0.00 19.89
C HIS A 5 5.43 -1.16 19.78
N THR A 6 5.01 -2.34 20.19
CA THR A 6 5.75 -3.59 20.02
C THR A 6 5.60 -4.11 18.58
N PRO A 7 6.51 -4.98 18.10
CA PRO A 7 6.38 -5.61 16.79
C PRO A 7 5.07 -6.38 16.60
N GLY A 8 4.54 -6.98 17.67
CA GLY A 8 3.27 -7.70 17.64
C GLY A 8 2.10 -6.75 17.37
N GLU A 9 2.02 -5.65 18.12
CA GLU A 9 0.96 -4.63 17.93
C GLU A 9 1.03 -3.99 16.54
N VAL A 10 2.24 -3.70 16.05
CA VAL A 10 2.44 -3.15 14.70
C VAL A 10 2.02 -4.17 13.63
N ALA A 11 2.43 -5.42 13.78
CA ALA A 11 2.08 -6.51 12.87
C ALA A 11 0.55 -6.71 12.82
N GLU A 12 -0.11 -6.74 13.98
CA GLU A 12 -1.57 -6.89 14.07
C GLU A 12 -2.30 -5.69 13.48
N ARG A 13 -1.92 -4.46 13.87
CA ARG A 13 -2.53 -3.22 13.40
C ARG A 13 -2.52 -3.10 11.88
N PHE A 14 -1.46 -3.57 11.24
CA PHE A 14 -1.35 -3.52 9.80
C PHE A 14 -1.74 -4.84 9.13
N GLY A 15 -1.97 -5.93 9.84
CA GLY A 15 -2.14 -7.25 9.21
C GLY A 15 -0.89 -7.69 8.44
N LEU A 16 0.30 -7.39 8.99
CA LEU A 16 1.58 -7.85 8.48
C LEU A 16 2.05 -9.06 9.28
N THR A 17 2.86 -9.93 8.67
CA THR A 17 3.61 -10.90 9.47
C THR A 17 4.80 -10.21 10.13
N LEU A 18 5.27 -10.76 11.25
CA LEU A 18 6.51 -10.31 11.88
C LEU A 18 7.71 -10.40 10.92
N ASP A 19 7.68 -11.35 9.98
CA ASP A 19 8.72 -11.50 8.96
C ASP A 19 8.67 -10.39 7.91
N THR A 20 7.48 -9.92 7.51
CA THR A 20 7.36 -8.74 6.63
C THR A 20 7.86 -7.48 7.32
N LEU A 21 7.53 -7.30 8.61
CA LEU A 21 8.04 -6.19 9.40
C LEU A 21 9.58 -6.22 9.51
N ARG A 22 10.15 -7.40 9.80
CA ARG A 22 11.61 -7.63 9.79
C ARG A 22 12.24 -7.41 8.43
N TYR A 23 11.54 -7.76 7.36
CA TYR A 23 12.00 -7.52 6.00
C TYR A 23 12.09 -6.02 5.70
N TYR A 24 11.10 -5.22 6.12
CA TYR A 24 11.13 -3.76 5.97
C TYR A 24 12.22 -3.10 6.81
N GLU A 25 12.49 -3.61 8.02
CA GLU A 25 13.66 -3.20 8.81
C GLU A 25 14.97 -3.44 8.05
N LYS A 26 15.18 -4.67 7.57
CA LYS A 26 16.40 -5.06 6.83
C LYS A 26 16.54 -4.29 5.52
N ALA A 27 15.42 -3.96 4.88
CA ALA A 27 15.40 -3.16 3.67
C ALA A 27 15.70 -1.68 3.95
N GLY A 28 15.81 -1.24 5.21
CA GLY A 28 16.09 0.15 5.57
C GLY A 28 14.91 1.08 5.37
N LEU A 29 13.67 0.59 5.46
CA LEU A 29 12.47 1.43 5.30
C LEU A 29 12.10 2.16 6.58
N LEU A 30 12.56 1.66 7.73
CA LEU A 30 12.29 2.23 9.05
C LEU A 30 13.52 2.93 9.59
N ARG A 31 13.32 3.93 10.47
CA ARG A 31 14.41 4.43 11.31
C ARG A 31 14.92 3.31 12.21
N GLN A 32 16.15 3.44 12.71
CA GLN A 32 16.75 2.42 13.58
C GLN A 32 15.79 2.11 14.74
N VAL A 33 15.29 0.87 14.76
CA VAL A 33 14.31 0.44 15.75
C VAL A 33 14.94 0.52 17.12
N GLU A 34 14.38 1.39 17.97
CA GLU A 34 14.83 1.51 19.34
C GLU A 34 14.64 0.17 20.07
N ARG A 35 15.55 -0.13 20.98
CA ARG A 35 15.37 -1.25 21.90
C ARG A 35 14.94 -0.72 23.26
N ALA A 36 13.88 -1.31 23.79
CA ALA A 36 13.50 -1.11 25.18
C ALA A 36 14.63 -1.60 26.12
N PRO A 37 14.69 -1.13 27.38
CA PRO A 37 15.64 -1.63 28.37
C PRO A 37 15.57 -3.15 28.57
N SER A 38 14.42 -3.77 28.30
CA SER A 38 14.21 -5.23 28.31
C SER A 38 14.78 -5.96 27.09
N GLY A 39 15.42 -5.27 26.15
CA GLY A 39 16.01 -5.84 24.93
C GLY A 39 15.05 -5.99 23.73
N HIS A 40 13.75 -5.78 23.94
CA HIS A 40 12.72 -5.89 22.91
C HIS A 40 12.69 -4.67 21.97
N ARG A 41 12.35 -4.90 20.70
CA ARG A 41 12.13 -3.82 19.72
C ARG A 41 10.93 -2.96 20.11
N ARG A 42 11.01 -1.65 19.88
CA ARG A 42 9.89 -0.71 20.01
C ARG A 42 9.88 0.30 18.86
N TYR A 43 8.70 0.59 18.34
CA TYR A 43 8.48 1.57 17.27
C TYR A 43 7.81 2.81 17.85
N ARG A 44 8.20 3.99 17.37
CA ARG A 44 7.51 5.23 17.72
C ARG A 44 6.24 5.37 16.88
N ALA A 45 5.31 6.22 17.31
CA ALA A 45 4.12 6.56 16.52
C ALA A 45 4.48 6.99 15.08
N ASP A 46 5.51 7.83 14.90
CA ASP A 46 5.97 8.28 13.58
C ASP A 46 6.45 7.12 12.69
N ASP A 47 7.09 6.09 13.27
CA ASP A 47 7.53 4.90 12.53
C ASP A 47 6.33 4.08 12.05
N VAL A 48 5.27 4.05 12.86
CA VAL A 48 4.00 3.38 12.56
C VAL A 48 3.25 4.09 11.44
N GLU A 49 3.23 5.43 11.42
CA GLU A 49 2.67 6.20 10.30
C GLU A 49 3.47 6.00 9.00
N LEU A 50 4.80 6.03 9.08
CA LEU A 50 5.66 5.75 7.93
C LEU A 50 5.44 4.33 7.38
N LEU A 51 5.27 3.33 8.26
CA LEU A 51 4.94 1.96 7.87
C LEU A 51 3.64 1.88 7.08
N HIS A 52 2.61 2.60 7.51
CA HIS A 52 1.34 2.64 6.80
C HIS A 52 1.51 3.17 5.38
N LEU A 53 2.25 4.27 5.23
CA LEU A 53 2.52 4.85 3.91
C LEU A 53 3.38 3.93 3.03
N VAL A 54 4.47 3.38 3.57
CA VAL A 54 5.35 2.45 2.86
C VAL A 54 4.58 1.23 2.36
N ARG A 55 3.67 0.70 3.18
CA ARG A 55 2.78 -0.38 2.77
C ARG A 55 1.86 0.05 1.63
N CYS A 56 1.15 1.16 1.78
CA CYS A 56 0.25 1.66 0.74
C CYS A 56 0.97 1.81 -0.61
N LEU A 57 2.16 2.41 -0.60
CA LEU A 57 3.01 2.57 -1.77
C LEU A 57 3.46 1.21 -2.33
N ARG A 58 3.79 0.24 -1.46
CA ARG A 58 4.20 -1.11 -1.88
C ARG A 58 3.07 -1.90 -2.53
N ASP A 59 1.88 -1.86 -1.93
CA ASP A 59 0.67 -2.55 -2.39
C ASP A 59 0.18 -1.97 -3.73
N THR A 60 0.59 -0.75 -4.06
CA THR A 60 0.30 -0.04 -5.31
C THR A 60 1.47 -0.08 -6.30
N ASP A 61 2.23 -1.18 -6.29
CA ASP A 61 3.33 -1.49 -7.22
C ASP A 61 4.52 -0.52 -7.17
N MET A 62 4.77 0.17 -6.05
CA MET A 62 6.04 0.87 -5.87
C MET A 62 7.18 -0.16 -5.63
N PRO A 63 8.28 -0.12 -6.41
CA PRO A 63 9.42 -0.99 -6.17
C PRO A 63 10.09 -0.68 -4.84
N ILE A 64 10.59 -1.73 -4.18
CA ILE A 64 11.31 -1.61 -2.90
C ILE A 64 12.51 -0.65 -2.99
N ALA A 65 13.16 -0.57 -4.16
CA ALA A 65 14.27 0.36 -4.37
C ALA A 65 13.84 1.83 -4.27
N ARG A 66 12.67 2.19 -4.82
CA ARG A 66 12.12 3.55 -4.74
C ARG A 66 11.64 3.87 -3.32
N LEU A 67 11.05 2.89 -2.64
CA LEU A 67 10.69 3.00 -1.22
C LEU A 67 11.90 3.26 -0.33
N ARG A 68 13.05 2.64 -0.61
CA ARG A 68 14.30 2.93 0.10
C ARG A 68 14.75 4.37 -0.10
N SER A 69 14.78 4.86 -1.33
CA SER A 69 15.11 6.25 -1.62
C SER A 69 14.17 7.23 -0.90
N PHE A 70 12.87 6.93 -0.90
CA PHE A 70 11.90 7.72 -0.15
C PHE A 70 12.15 7.70 1.37
N ALA A 71 12.47 6.53 1.94
CA ALA A 71 12.81 6.40 3.35
C ALA A 71 14.09 7.18 3.72
N GLU A 72 15.08 7.27 2.83
CA GLU A 72 16.26 8.13 3.03
C GLU A 72 15.88 9.61 3.07
N LEU A 73 14.99 10.08 2.18
CA LEU A 73 14.46 11.45 2.25
C LEU A 73 13.80 11.67 3.62
N VAL A 74 12.93 10.74 4.05
CA VAL A 74 12.28 10.82 5.37
C VAL A 74 13.31 10.95 6.51
N ARG A 75 14.38 10.16 6.45
CA ARG A 75 15.47 10.20 7.44
C ARG A 75 16.26 11.50 7.42
N ALA A 76 16.56 12.05 6.25
CA ALA A 76 17.34 13.29 6.08
C ALA A 76 16.70 14.49 6.80
N GLY A 77 15.38 14.46 6.99
CA GLY A 77 14.65 15.46 7.77
C GLY A 77 13.92 16.49 6.92
N GLU A 78 13.31 17.47 7.57
CA GLU A 78 12.27 18.33 7.01
C GLU A 78 12.68 19.12 5.75
N HIS A 79 13.97 19.38 5.56
CA HIS A 79 14.47 20.04 4.35
C HIS A 79 14.19 19.26 3.06
N THR A 80 13.91 17.95 3.15
CA THR A 80 13.56 17.10 1.99
C THR A 80 12.07 16.97 1.73
N VAL A 81 11.22 17.73 2.44
CA VAL A 81 9.77 17.69 2.26
C VAL A 81 9.34 17.96 0.80
N PRO A 82 9.93 18.93 0.06
CA PRO A 82 9.60 19.12 -1.34
C PRO A 82 9.81 17.86 -2.19
N GLU A 83 10.94 17.18 -2.05
CA GLU A 83 11.28 15.97 -2.79
C GLU A 83 10.37 14.80 -2.42
N ARG A 84 9.97 14.69 -1.15
CA ARG A 84 8.99 13.70 -0.70
C ARG A 84 7.63 13.93 -1.37
N VAL A 85 7.19 15.19 -1.44
CA VAL A 85 5.93 15.56 -2.10
C VAL A 85 5.97 15.19 -3.58
N GLU A 86 7.09 15.47 -4.28
CA GLU A 86 7.26 15.08 -5.68
C GLU A 86 7.14 13.57 -5.89
N VAL A 87 7.79 12.75 -5.04
CA VAL A 87 7.69 11.28 -5.11
C VAL A 87 6.24 10.82 -4.93
N LEU A 88 5.51 11.40 -3.99
CA LEU A 88 4.12 11.04 -3.71
C LEU A 88 3.18 11.48 -4.83
N GLN A 89 3.34 12.69 -5.36
CA GLN A 89 2.55 13.20 -6.49
C GLN A 89 2.79 12.38 -7.77
N GLU A 90 4.03 11.99 -8.03
CA GLU A 90 4.35 11.13 -9.17
C GLU A 90 3.69 9.76 -9.03
N HIS A 91 3.71 9.19 -7.83
CA HIS A 91 3.02 7.92 -7.59
C HIS A 91 1.49 8.06 -7.68
N GLN A 92 0.93 9.16 -7.17
CA GLN A 92 -0.49 9.48 -7.30
C GLN A 92 -0.91 9.54 -8.77
N ARG A 93 -0.18 10.27 -9.62
CA ARG A 93 -0.48 10.33 -11.08
C ARG A 93 -0.49 8.96 -11.74
N ARG A 94 0.46 8.09 -11.37
CA ARG A 94 0.51 6.70 -11.87
C ARG A 94 -0.69 5.88 -11.40
N LEU A 95 -1.12 6.07 -10.16
CA LEU A 95 -2.30 5.40 -9.61
C LEU A 95 -3.58 5.86 -10.32
N ASP A 96 -3.75 7.16 -10.52
CA ASP A 96 -4.91 7.72 -11.20
C ASP A 96 -5.01 7.19 -12.64
N ALA A 97 -3.89 7.12 -13.35
CA ALA A 97 -3.84 6.53 -14.69
C ALA A 97 -4.23 5.03 -14.68
N ARG A 98 -3.74 4.26 -13.70
CA ARG A 98 -4.08 2.84 -13.52
C ARG A 98 -5.57 2.65 -13.20
N ILE A 99 -6.14 3.53 -12.38
CA ILE A 99 -7.58 3.51 -12.03
C ILE A 99 -8.42 3.78 -13.28
N ALA A 100 -8.06 4.78 -14.09
CA ALA A 100 -8.75 5.07 -15.34
C ALA A 100 -8.73 3.85 -16.28
N GLU A 101 -7.56 3.25 -16.48
CA GLU A 101 -7.40 2.05 -17.32
C GLU A 101 -8.24 0.86 -16.81
N LEU A 102 -8.25 0.62 -15.50
CA LEU A 102 -9.05 -0.47 -14.90
C LEU A 102 -10.55 -0.21 -15.02
N ASN A 103 -10.99 1.05 -14.93
CA ASN A 103 -12.38 1.42 -15.15
C ASN A 103 -12.83 1.18 -16.59
N ASP A 104 -12.00 1.53 -17.58
CA ASP A 104 -12.29 1.27 -18.99
C ASP A 104 -12.44 -0.23 -19.27
N ARG A 105 -11.54 -1.04 -18.70
CA ARG A 105 -11.60 -2.50 -18.78
C ARG A 105 -12.86 -3.06 -18.12
N ARG A 106 -13.22 -2.53 -16.94
CA ARG A 106 -14.45 -2.91 -16.22
C ARG A 106 -15.70 -2.65 -17.07
N ILE A 107 -15.76 -1.51 -17.75
CA ILE A 107 -16.88 -1.17 -18.64
C ILE A 107 -17.00 -2.17 -19.79
N ALA A 108 -15.88 -2.52 -20.44
CA ALA A 108 -15.88 -3.52 -21.52
C ALA A 108 -16.37 -4.91 -21.04
N ILE A 109 -15.95 -5.33 -19.84
CA ILE A 109 -16.42 -6.57 -19.23
C ILE A 109 -17.92 -6.49 -18.93
N GLN A 110 -18.39 -5.36 -18.38
CA GLN A 110 -19.81 -5.16 -18.07
C GLN A 110 -20.68 -5.25 -19.33
N HIS A 111 -20.27 -4.62 -20.43
CA HIS A 111 -20.99 -4.74 -21.71
C HIS A 111 -21.11 -6.19 -22.18
N LYS A 112 -20.08 -7.03 -21.96
CA LYS A 112 -20.14 -8.45 -22.31
C LYS A 112 -21.06 -9.25 -21.39
N ILE A 113 -21.08 -8.94 -20.10
CA ILE A 113 -22.04 -9.51 -19.15
C ILE A 113 -23.47 -9.19 -19.60
N ASP A 114 -23.76 -7.91 -19.88
CA ASP A 114 -25.10 -7.45 -20.28
C ASP A 114 -25.56 -8.13 -21.58
N HIS A 115 -24.65 -8.27 -22.56
CA HIS A 115 -24.92 -8.99 -23.79
C HIS A 115 -25.32 -10.46 -23.54
N TYR A 116 -24.57 -11.19 -22.72
CA TYR A 116 -24.87 -12.59 -22.43
C TYR A 116 -26.15 -12.76 -21.60
N LEU A 117 -26.44 -11.84 -20.68
CA LEU A 117 -27.72 -11.82 -19.97
C LEU A 117 -28.89 -11.62 -20.93
N GLY A 118 -28.74 -10.75 -21.92
CA GLY A 118 -29.74 -10.58 -22.99
C GLY A 118 -29.96 -11.84 -23.81
N VAL A 119 -28.88 -12.54 -24.22
CA VAL A 119 -28.96 -13.81 -24.95
C VAL A 119 -29.68 -14.89 -24.13
N LEU A 120 -29.35 -15.04 -22.84
CA LEU A 120 -30.02 -15.99 -21.94
C LEU A 120 -31.51 -15.68 -21.79
N ALA A 121 -31.89 -14.41 -21.70
CA ALA A 121 -33.28 -14.01 -21.58
C ALA A 121 -34.11 -14.36 -22.83
N VAL A 122 -33.51 -14.22 -24.03
CA VAL A 122 -34.18 -14.59 -25.29
C VAL A 122 -34.39 -16.10 -25.39
N HIS A 123 -33.37 -16.91 -25.07
CA HIS A 123 -33.51 -18.38 -25.09
C HIS A 123 -34.53 -18.91 -24.09
N THR A 124 -34.69 -18.24 -22.94
CA THR A 124 -35.69 -18.65 -21.92
C THR A 124 -37.13 -18.39 -22.40
N LEU A 125 -37.35 -17.40 -23.28
CA LEU A 125 -38.68 -17.07 -23.81
C LEU A 125 -39.10 -17.98 -24.99
N GLU A 126 -38.14 -18.55 -25.72
CA GLU A 126 -38.41 -19.46 -26.85
C GLU A 126 -38.69 -20.91 -26.42
N GLU A 127 -38.37 -21.29 -25.17
CA GLU A 127 -38.58 -22.64 -24.63
C GLU A 127 -39.90 -22.83 -23.85
N THR A 128 -40.81 -21.87 -23.86
CA THR A 128 -42.11 -22.00 -23.18
C THR A 128 -43.17 -22.58 -24.15
N PRO A 129 -43.72 -23.79 -23.91
CA PRO A 129 -44.75 -24.41 -24.75
C PRO A 129 -46.14 -23.78 -24.60
#